data_AF-A0A7T5CIP1-F1
#
_entry.id   AF-A0A7T5CIP1-F1
#
_cell.length_a   1.000
_cell.length_b   1.000
_cell.length_c   1.000
_cell.angle_alpha   90.00
_cell.angle_beta   90.00
_cell.angle_gamma   90.00
#
_symmetry.space_group_name_H-M   'P 1'
#
loop_
_entity.id
_entity.type
_entity.pdbx_description
1 polymer ?
#
loop_
_entity_poly.entity_id
_entity_poly.type
_entity_poly.pdbx_seq_one_letter_code
_entity_poly.pdbx_strand_id
1 'polypeptide(L)'
;MKREKQNAMRFAFTLIELLVVISIIALLIGILLPALSAAKRSSQAVVCLSNTRQISMVMEMYSMQDTQNFYPTARMKPWGDPPEASWIYLTRPYVETTDVYECPSDESENWEVVTGEPRVTSYGINAYFTPNHPPYDGVKASQILNPSQTILAAELVENANMDHFMPMYWGDPPHEYDAWIQPRQWDMATQLPVKVLIERHTTTANYVFADGHAATHPFEDTWHQDQGQKPDLDWYDPL
;
A
#
# COMPACT_ATOMS: atom_id res chain seq x y z
N MET A 1 31.53 42.15 -64.66
CA MET A 1 30.69 41.02 -64.25
C MET A 1 29.66 41.51 -63.23
N LYS A 2 28.37 41.63 -63.61
CA LYS A 2 27.28 41.98 -62.68
C LYS A 2 26.81 40.70 -61.97
N ARG A 3 26.88 40.66 -60.64
CA ARG A 3 26.30 39.58 -59.82
C ARG A 3 24.79 39.82 -59.73
N GLU A 4 23.98 38.95 -60.34
CA GLU A 4 22.55 38.90 -60.09
C GLU A 4 22.30 38.45 -58.65
N LYS A 5 21.63 39.30 -57.86
CA LYS A 5 21.18 38.93 -56.51
C LYS A 5 19.99 37.99 -56.66
N GLN A 6 20.18 36.71 -56.38
CA GLN A 6 19.07 35.79 -56.20
C GLN A 6 18.25 36.24 -54.99
N ASN A 7 17.07 36.82 -55.24
CA ASN A 7 16.09 37.10 -54.21
C ASN A 7 15.54 35.76 -53.71
N ALA A 8 16.10 35.26 -52.61
CA ALA A 8 15.49 34.15 -51.89
C ALA A 8 14.10 34.61 -51.41
N MET A 9 13.04 34.06 -52.00
CA MET A 9 11.68 34.27 -51.53
C MET A 9 11.59 33.85 -50.07
N ARG A 10 11.45 34.83 -49.17
CA ARG A 10 11.17 34.57 -47.76
C ARG A 10 9.69 34.25 -47.66
N PHE A 11 9.36 32.98 -47.40
CA PHE A 11 8.01 32.60 -47.01
C PHE A 11 7.72 33.20 -45.63
N ALA A 12 6.80 34.16 -45.58
CA ALA A 12 6.33 34.76 -44.33
C ALA A 12 5.16 33.94 -43.81
N PHE A 13 5.26 33.48 -42.57
CA PHE A 13 4.21 32.73 -41.89
C PHE A 13 3.09 33.69 -41.46
N THR A 14 1.83 33.32 -41.70
CA THR A 14 0.68 34.13 -41.31
C THR A 14 0.27 33.84 -39.86
N LEU A 15 -0.36 34.84 -39.22
CA LEU A 15 -0.90 34.68 -37.86
C LEU A 15 -1.98 33.58 -37.79
N ILE A 16 -2.74 33.40 -38.88
CA ILE A 16 -3.77 32.35 -38.97
C ILE A 16 -3.15 30.96 -39.01
N GLU A 17 -2.09 30.76 -39.81
CA GLU A 17 -1.38 29.47 -39.86
C GLU A 17 -0.81 29.09 -38.49
N LEU A 18 -0.29 30.06 -37.73
CA LEU A 18 0.19 29.80 -36.37
C LEU A 18 -0.95 29.43 -35.42
N LEU A 19 -2.07 30.14 -35.52
CA LEU A 19 -3.23 29.92 -34.65
C LEU A 19 -3.87 28.53 -34.86
N VAL A 20 -3.95 28.07 -36.11
CA VAL A 20 -4.48 26.74 -36.43
C VAL A 20 -3.56 25.64 -35.90
N VAL A 21 -2.24 25.82 -35.99
CA VAL A 21 -1.29 24.82 -35.49
C VAL A 21 -1.38 24.70 -33.97
N ILE A 22 -1.39 25.82 -33.24
CA ILE A 22 -1.50 25.76 -31.77
C ILE A 22 -2.86 25.21 -31.33
N SER A 23 -3.94 25.46 -32.08
CA SER A 23 -5.27 24.92 -31.73
C SER A 23 -5.33 23.41 -31.93
N ILE A 24 -4.71 22.88 -32.98
CA ILE A 24 -4.57 21.43 -33.18
C ILE A 24 -3.70 20.81 -32.08
N ILE A 25 -2.56 21.42 -31.73
CA ILE A 25 -1.70 20.93 -30.63
C ILE A 25 -2.48 20.92 -29.30
N ALA A 26 -3.20 21.99 -28.99
CA ALA A 26 -4.00 22.08 -27.76
C ALA A 26 -5.09 21.00 -27.71
N LEU A 27 -5.77 20.74 -28.84
CA LEU A 27 -6.75 19.66 -28.95
C LEU A 27 -6.12 18.28 -28.70
N LEU A 28 -4.98 18.00 -29.33
CA LEU A 28 -4.28 16.73 -29.17
C LEU A 28 -3.80 16.51 -27.73
N ILE A 29 -3.21 17.54 -27.11
CA ILE A 29 -2.79 17.49 -25.69
C ILE A 29 -4.00 17.27 -24.78
N GLY A 30 -5.13 17.91 -25.07
CA GLY A 30 -6.37 17.75 -24.31
C GLY A 30 -6.87 16.30 -24.23
N ILE A 31 -6.63 15.49 -25.27
CA ILE A 31 -6.99 14.07 -25.31
C ILE A 31 -5.85 13.18 -24.76
N LEU A 32 -4.60 13.58 -24.97
CA LEU A 32 -3.43 12.79 -24.58
C LEU A 32 -3.19 12.79 -23.06
N LEU A 33 -3.39 13.92 -22.37
CA LEU A 33 -3.12 14.02 -20.93
C LEU A 33 -4.00 13.09 -20.07
N PRO A 34 -5.33 13.00 -20.28
CA PRO A 34 -6.15 12.05 -19.54
C PRO A 34 -5.76 10.59 -19.80
N ALA A 35 -5.45 10.25 -21.06
CA ALA A 35 -5.03 8.90 -21.45
C ALA A 35 -3.70 8.51 -20.81
N LEU A 36 -2.71 9.41 -20.81
CA LEU A 36 -1.41 9.19 -20.18
C LEU A 36 -1.53 9.08 -18.66
N SER A 37 -2.37 9.90 -18.03
CA SER A 37 -2.64 9.83 -16.59
C SER A 37 -3.25 8.47 -16.20
N ALA A 38 -4.23 7.97 -16.97
CA ALA A 38 -4.81 6.65 -16.76
C ALA A 38 -3.78 5.52 -16.95
N ALA A 39 -2.96 5.60 -18.00
CA ALA A 39 -1.90 4.62 -18.24
C ALA A 39 -0.85 4.60 -17.12
N LYS A 40 -0.47 5.77 -16.60
CA LYS A 40 0.45 5.88 -15.45
C LYS A 40 -0.14 5.20 -14.21
N ARG A 41 -1.40 5.49 -13.85
CA ARG A 41 -2.07 4.86 -12.70
C ARG A 41 -2.12 3.33 -12.82
N SER A 42 -2.46 2.83 -14.01
CA SER A 42 -2.48 1.38 -14.27
C SER A 42 -1.08 0.76 -14.12
N SER A 43 -0.04 1.41 -14.62
CA SER A 43 1.36 0.98 -14.46
C SER A 43 1.77 0.94 -12.98
N GLN A 44 1.46 1.99 -12.22
CA GLN A 44 1.77 2.06 -10.79
C GLN A 44 1.05 0.95 -9.99
N ALA A 45 -0.20 0.64 -10.34
CA ALA A 45 -0.94 -0.46 -9.71
C ALA A 45 -0.28 -1.83 -9.94
N VAL A 46 0.22 -2.09 -11.16
CA VAL A 46 0.95 -3.33 -11.47
C VAL A 46 2.25 -3.41 -10.66
N VAL A 47 2.99 -2.30 -10.52
CA VAL A 47 4.20 -2.26 -9.70
C VAL A 47 3.89 -2.49 -8.23
N CYS A 48 2.82 -1.88 -7.69
CA CYS A 48 2.40 -2.10 -6.31
C CYS A 48 2.02 -3.57 -6.05
N LEU A 49 1.28 -4.20 -6.96
CA LEU A 49 0.96 -5.63 -6.87
C LEU A 49 2.23 -6.51 -6.95
N SER A 50 3.22 -6.10 -7.72
CA SER A 50 4.53 -6.77 -7.75
C SER A 50 5.32 -6.57 -6.45
N ASN A 51 5.22 -5.39 -5.82
CA ASN A 51 5.88 -5.10 -4.55
C ASN A 51 5.26 -5.91 -3.40
N THR A 52 3.93 -6.00 -3.33
CA THR A 52 3.23 -6.86 -2.35
C THR A 52 3.62 -8.33 -2.49
N ARG A 53 3.72 -8.85 -3.71
CA ARG A 53 4.24 -10.21 -3.94
C ARG A 53 5.71 -10.37 -3.54
N GLN A 54 6.55 -9.35 -3.68
CA GLN A 54 7.92 -9.42 -3.18
C GLN A 54 7.98 -9.40 -1.65
N ILE A 55 7.13 -8.60 -1.01
CA ILE A 55 6.99 -8.57 0.45
C ILE A 55 6.62 -9.94 1.00
N SER A 56 5.70 -10.66 0.35
CA SER A 56 5.32 -12.01 0.78
C SER A 56 6.51 -12.97 0.80
N MET A 57 7.27 -13.02 -0.30
CA MET A 57 8.47 -13.85 -0.41
C MET A 57 9.51 -13.48 0.65
N VAL A 58 9.67 -12.19 0.91
CA VAL A 58 10.63 -11.66 1.88
C VAL A 58 10.25 -12.02 3.32
N MET A 59 8.96 -11.93 3.67
CA MET A 59 8.45 -12.35 4.97
C MET A 59 8.61 -13.87 5.17
N GLU A 60 8.35 -14.67 4.14
CA GLU A 60 8.57 -16.12 4.17
C GLU A 60 10.05 -16.49 4.34
N MET A 61 10.95 -15.85 3.59
CA MET A 61 12.39 -16.08 3.71
C MET A 61 12.89 -15.81 5.12
N TYR A 62 12.49 -14.68 5.72
CA TYR A 62 12.80 -14.37 7.11
C TYR A 62 12.25 -15.44 8.07
N SER A 63 10.98 -15.81 7.88
CA SER A 63 10.29 -16.78 8.75
C SER A 63 10.99 -18.15 8.78
N MET A 64 11.43 -18.62 7.61
CA MET A 64 12.10 -19.91 7.46
C MET A 64 13.53 -19.91 7.99
N GLN A 65 14.25 -18.78 7.89
CA GLN A 65 15.67 -18.71 8.24
C GLN A 65 15.91 -18.30 9.71
N ASP A 66 15.14 -17.37 10.24
CA ASP A 66 15.50 -16.67 11.49
C ASP A 66 14.65 -17.04 12.70
N THR A 67 13.41 -17.54 12.51
CA THR A 67 12.41 -17.56 13.60
C THR A 67 11.65 -18.88 13.74
N GLN A 68 12.14 -19.99 13.18
CA GLN A 68 11.46 -21.29 13.26
C GLN A 68 9.99 -21.25 12.78
N ASN A 69 9.74 -20.54 11.67
CA ASN A 69 8.45 -20.35 11.00
C ASN A 69 7.48 -19.37 11.69
N PHE A 70 7.97 -18.43 12.49
CA PHE A 70 7.18 -17.26 12.92
C PHE A 70 7.37 -16.09 11.94
N TYR A 71 6.37 -15.25 11.76
CA TYR A 71 6.53 -14.05 10.93
C TYR A 71 7.34 -12.96 11.67
N PRO A 72 7.88 -11.96 10.94
CA PRO A 72 8.54 -10.82 11.57
C PRO A 72 7.64 -10.09 12.58
N THR A 73 8.25 -9.47 13.58
CA THR A 73 7.50 -8.61 14.50
C THR A 73 7.17 -7.26 13.90
N ALA A 74 6.08 -6.66 14.36
CA ALA A 74 5.81 -5.25 14.14
C ALA A 74 6.41 -4.39 15.25
N ARG A 75 6.62 -3.10 14.97
CA ARG A 75 7.21 -2.17 15.93
C ARG A 75 6.16 -1.53 16.85
N MET A 76 6.32 -1.69 18.16
CA MET A 76 5.50 -1.03 19.18
C MET A 76 6.01 0.38 19.52
N LYS A 77 5.85 1.33 18.60
CA LYS A 77 6.34 2.71 18.80
C LYS A 77 5.86 3.37 20.10
N PRO A 78 4.58 3.30 20.51
CA PRO A 78 4.14 3.87 21.79
C PRO A 78 4.80 3.25 23.03
N TRP A 79 5.34 2.04 22.92
CA TRP A 79 6.05 1.33 23.99
C TRP A 79 7.56 1.56 23.96
N GLY A 80 8.05 2.40 23.03
CA GLY A 80 9.45 2.78 22.95
C GLY A 80 10.32 1.83 22.13
N ASP A 81 9.72 0.94 21.33
CA ASP A 81 10.47 0.02 20.49
C ASP A 81 11.40 0.79 19.52
N PRO A 82 12.66 0.34 19.38
CA PRO A 82 13.59 0.94 18.45
C PRO A 82 13.17 0.63 16.99
N PRO A 83 13.58 1.45 16.01
CA PRO A 83 13.25 1.23 14.59
C PRO A 83 13.54 -0.19 14.09
N GLU A 84 14.62 -0.81 14.58
CA GLU A 84 15.10 -2.14 14.21
C GLU A 84 14.13 -3.26 14.60
N ALA A 85 13.17 -3.01 15.50
CA ALA A 85 12.10 -3.94 15.83
C ALA A 85 11.00 -4.01 14.75
N SER A 86 11.00 -3.10 13.77
CA SER A 86 10.03 -3.15 12.68
C SER A 86 10.35 -4.27 11.70
N TRP A 87 9.30 -4.94 11.21
CA TRP A 87 9.43 -5.97 10.18
C TRP A 87 10.23 -5.48 8.97
N ILE A 88 10.10 -4.20 8.61
CA ILE A 88 10.84 -3.56 7.53
C ILE A 88 12.33 -3.71 7.71
N TYR A 89 12.84 -3.47 8.92
CA TYR A 89 14.27 -3.54 9.24
C TYR A 89 14.75 -4.99 9.35
N LEU A 90 13.93 -5.85 9.95
CA LEU A 90 14.19 -7.28 10.08
C LEU A 90 14.31 -7.97 8.73
N THR A 91 13.51 -7.55 7.75
CA THR A 91 13.49 -8.16 6.43
C THR A 91 14.46 -7.51 5.41
N ARG A 92 15.15 -6.42 5.76
CA ARG A 92 16.12 -5.75 4.86
C ARG A 92 17.20 -6.67 4.29
N PRO A 93 17.76 -7.65 5.04
CA PRO A 93 18.78 -8.53 4.49
C PRO A 93 18.30 -9.40 3.32
N TYR A 94 16.98 -9.51 3.12
CA TYR A 94 16.34 -10.36 2.12
C TYR A 94 15.91 -9.60 0.86
N VAL A 95 16.19 -8.30 0.77
CA VAL A 95 15.85 -7.45 -0.37
C VAL A 95 17.08 -6.72 -0.91
N GLU A 96 17.14 -6.52 -2.22
CA GLU A 96 18.22 -5.75 -2.85
C GLU A 96 18.02 -4.23 -2.72
N THR A 97 16.77 -3.77 -2.73
CA THR A 97 16.39 -2.35 -2.59
C THR A 97 15.25 -2.19 -1.58
N THR A 98 15.21 -1.05 -0.91
CA THR A 98 14.10 -0.66 -0.01
C THR A 98 12.88 -0.13 -0.76
N ASP A 99 12.99 0.16 -2.07
CA ASP A 99 11.87 0.67 -2.88
C ASP A 99 10.70 -0.32 -2.94
N VAL A 100 10.96 -1.60 -2.65
CA VAL A 100 9.93 -2.65 -2.54
C VAL A 100 8.89 -2.35 -1.45
N TYR A 101 9.28 -1.61 -0.40
CA TYR A 101 8.38 -1.24 0.69
C TYR A 101 7.54 0.00 0.35
N GLU A 102 7.80 0.67 -0.77
CA GLU A 102 7.06 1.84 -1.21
C GLU A 102 6.10 1.47 -2.35
N CYS A 103 4.87 1.95 -2.26
CA CYS A 103 3.94 1.91 -3.37
C CYS A 103 4.14 3.18 -4.22
N PRO A 104 4.35 3.07 -5.54
CA PRO A 104 4.55 4.25 -6.39
C PRO A 104 3.28 5.13 -6.55
N SER A 105 2.14 4.68 -6.01
CA SER A 105 0.90 5.45 -5.86
C SER A 105 0.71 5.98 -4.44
N ASP A 106 1.72 5.93 -3.58
CA ASP A 106 1.67 6.51 -2.23
C ASP A 106 2.06 7.98 -2.26
N GLU A 107 1.05 8.86 -2.08
CA GLU A 107 1.22 10.31 -2.07
C GLU A 107 1.49 10.85 -0.65
N SER A 108 1.87 9.99 0.29
CA SER A 108 2.25 10.39 1.65
C SER A 108 3.33 11.48 1.62
N GLU A 109 3.19 12.49 2.47
CA GLU A 109 4.14 13.60 2.59
C GLU A 109 5.23 13.30 3.64
N ASN A 110 5.00 12.31 4.50
CA ASN A 110 5.87 11.99 5.62
C ASN A 110 7.03 11.02 5.30
N TRP A 111 7.36 10.80 4.02
CA TRP A 111 8.56 10.04 3.61
C TRP A 111 9.86 10.76 4.00
N GLU A 112 9.87 12.09 3.94
CA GLU A 112 11.02 12.91 4.29
C GLU A 112 10.58 13.97 5.31
N VAL A 113 10.52 13.61 6.60
CA VAL A 113 10.17 14.57 7.67
C VAL A 113 11.41 15.28 8.22
N VAL A 114 11.29 16.59 8.43
CA VAL A 114 12.33 17.42 9.07
C VAL A 114 12.42 17.16 10.58
N THR A 115 11.30 16.81 11.21
CA THR A 115 11.22 16.46 12.64
C THR A 115 10.33 15.23 12.84
N GLY A 116 10.78 14.29 13.68
CA GLY A 116 10.14 12.99 13.87
C GLY A 116 10.80 11.87 13.06
N GLU A 117 10.13 10.73 12.96
CA GLU A 117 10.61 9.60 12.16
C GLU A 117 9.85 9.55 10.83
N PRO A 118 10.54 9.35 9.70
CA PRO A 118 9.90 9.23 8.41
C PRO A 118 9.08 7.94 8.31
N ARG A 119 8.11 7.95 7.39
CA ARG A 119 7.47 6.73 6.89
C ARG A 119 8.52 5.85 6.24
N VAL A 120 8.44 4.55 6.49
CA VAL A 120 9.39 3.55 5.98
C VAL A 120 8.72 2.50 5.08
N THR A 121 7.39 2.52 5.00
CA THR A 121 6.63 1.53 4.23
C THR A 121 5.23 2.02 3.87
N SER A 122 4.77 1.64 2.68
CA SER A 122 3.39 1.75 2.23
C SER A 122 2.52 0.58 2.67
N TYR A 123 3.13 -0.50 3.17
CA TYR A 123 2.47 -1.75 3.52
C TYR A 123 2.60 -2.02 5.01
N GLY A 124 1.57 -2.61 5.60
CA GLY A 124 1.53 -2.99 7.01
C GLY A 124 1.40 -4.49 7.14
N ILE A 125 2.09 -5.08 8.11
CA ILE A 125 1.87 -6.48 8.50
C ILE A 125 0.60 -6.59 9.36
N ASN A 126 -0.13 -7.68 9.21
CA ASN A 126 -1.27 -7.98 10.08
C ASN A 126 -0.77 -8.41 11.47
N ALA A 127 -1.20 -7.67 12.50
CA ALA A 127 -0.72 -7.86 13.86
C ALA A 127 -0.98 -9.25 14.47
N TYR A 128 -1.98 -10.01 14.00
CA TYR A 128 -2.21 -11.38 14.47
C TYR A 128 -0.99 -12.29 14.29
N PHE A 129 -0.15 -12.00 13.28
CA PHE A 129 1.07 -12.77 12.99
C PHE A 129 2.28 -12.34 13.83
N THR A 130 2.18 -11.21 14.52
CA THR A 130 3.30 -10.59 15.22
C THR A 130 3.24 -10.91 16.72
N PRO A 131 4.39 -11.06 17.39
CA PRO A 131 4.41 -11.22 18.83
C PRO A 131 3.92 -9.94 19.53
N ASN A 132 3.49 -10.09 20.79
CA ASN A 132 3.00 -9.00 21.65
C ASN A 132 1.67 -8.37 21.22
N HIS A 133 0.87 -9.09 20.44
CA HIS A 133 -0.50 -8.72 20.13
C HIS A 133 -1.46 -9.85 20.51
N PRO A 134 -2.53 -9.52 21.25
CA PRO A 134 -3.56 -10.50 21.54
C PRO A 134 -4.30 -10.90 20.25
N PRO A 135 -4.99 -12.04 20.27
CA PRO A 135 -5.02 -13.04 21.34
C PRO A 135 -3.91 -14.09 21.24
N TYR A 136 -3.17 -14.12 20.12
CA TYR A 136 -2.30 -15.26 19.79
C TYR A 136 -0.82 -15.04 20.12
N ASP A 137 -0.38 -13.78 20.24
CA ASP A 137 1.02 -13.40 20.45
C ASP A 137 1.96 -13.99 19.37
N GLY A 138 1.46 -14.03 18.13
CA GLY A 138 2.15 -14.55 16.96
C GLY A 138 1.66 -15.93 16.53
N VAL A 139 1.64 -16.16 15.21
CA VAL A 139 1.14 -17.40 14.60
C VAL A 139 2.19 -17.95 13.65
N LYS A 140 2.41 -19.27 13.70
CA LYS A 140 3.28 -19.95 12.74
C LYS A 140 2.54 -20.21 11.43
N ALA A 141 3.27 -20.20 10.32
CA ALA A 141 2.71 -20.55 9.00
C ALA A 141 1.94 -21.89 9.00
N SER A 142 2.39 -22.88 9.77
CA SER A 142 1.74 -24.20 9.88
C SER A 142 0.43 -24.22 10.67
N GLN A 143 0.08 -23.15 11.38
CA GLN A 143 -1.14 -23.06 12.19
C GLN A 143 -2.30 -22.42 11.44
N ILE A 144 -2.03 -21.77 10.31
CA ILE A 144 -3.01 -20.99 9.55
C ILE A 144 -4.02 -21.94 8.91
N LEU A 145 -5.31 -21.73 9.18
CA LEU A 145 -6.36 -22.65 8.73
C LEU A 145 -6.60 -22.56 7.21
N ASN A 146 -6.65 -21.34 6.66
CA ASN A 146 -6.95 -21.10 5.24
C ASN A 146 -5.93 -20.15 4.61
N PRO A 147 -4.68 -20.59 4.35
CA PRO A 147 -3.59 -19.70 3.94
C PRO A 147 -3.88 -18.85 2.69
N SER A 148 -4.65 -19.37 1.73
CA SER A 148 -5.04 -18.64 0.51
C SER A 148 -6.19 -17.63 0.71
N GLN A 149 -6.77 -17.56 1.91
CA GLN A 149 -7.82 -16.60 2.29
C GLN A 149 -7.48 -15.87 3.59
N THR A 150 -6.23 -15.94 4.05
CA THR A 150 -5.77 -15.21 5.22
C THR A 150 -4.79 -14.11 4.80
N ILE A 151 -5.12 -12.86 5.11
CA ILE A 151 -4.34 -11.66 4.78
C ILE A 151 -3.18 -11.52 5.77
N LEU A 152 -1.97 -11.65 5.27
CA LEU A 152 -0.72 -11.46 6.01
C LEU A 152 -0.32 -9.98 6.06
N ALA A 153 -0.51 -9.24 4.98
CA ALA A 153 -0.17 -7.82 4.89
C ALA A 153 -1.12 -7.09 3.93
N ALA A 154 -1.25 -5.79 4.12
CA ALA A 154 -2.13 -4.92 3.32
C ALA A 154 -1.51 -3.54 3.18
N GLU A 155 -2.01 -2.76 2.23
CA GLU A 155 -1.61 -1.37 2.08
C GLU A 155 -2.09 -0.52 3.27
N LEU A 156 -1.22 0.36 3.77
CA LEU A 156 -1.55 1.32 4.81
C LEU A 156 -2.09 2.61 4.21
N VAL A 157 -2.96 3.28 4.96
CA VAL A 157 -3.40 4.65 4.64
C VAL A 157 -2.21 5.59 4.49
N GLU A 158 -2.42 6.64 3.70
CA GLU A 158 -1.41 7.67 3.51
C GLU A 158 -1.06 8.34 4.84
N ASN A 159 0.19 8.74 4.96
CA ASN A 159 0.76 9.36 6.15
C ASN A 159 0.67 8.49 7.42
N ALA A 160 0.42 7.19 7.30
CA ALA A 160 0.48 6.30 8.46
C ALA A 160 1.90 6.30 9.05
N ASN A 161 1.96 6.38 10.38
CA ASN A 161 3.19 6.42 11.18
C ASN A 161 3.35 5.11 11.99
N MET A 162 3.06 3.99 11.33
CA MET A 162 3.13 2.63 11.87
C MET A 162 3.45 1.67 10.74
N ASP A 163 3.84 0.45 11.09
CA ASP A 163 4.24 -0.61 10.17
C ASP A 163 3.30 -1.82 10.18
N HIS A 164 2.18 -1.73 10.91
CA HIS A 164 1.19 -2.79 11.06
C HIS A 164 -0.21 -2.21 11.28
N PHE A 165 -1.22 -3.05 11.07
CA PHE A 165 -2.60 -2.78 11.46
C PHE A 165 -3.09 -3.90 12.39
N MET A 166 -4.06 -3.57 13.24
CA MET A 166 -4.49 -4.44 14.34
C MET A 166 -5.98 -4.81 14.21
N PRO A 167 -6.31 -5.83 13.39
CA PRO A 167 -7.68 -6.18 13.05
C PRO A 167 -8.46 -6.82 14.20
N MET A 168 -7.78 -7.35 15.22
CA MET A 168 -8.44 -7.82 16.45
C MET A 168 -9.27 -6.74 17.15
N TYR A 169 -8.94 -5.45 16.95
CA TYR A 169 -9.71 -4.34 17.51
C TYR A 169 -10.75 -3.76 16.55
N TRP A 170 -11.04 -4.40 15.42
CA TRP A 170 -12.04 -3.93 14.47
C TRP A 170 -13.44 -4.37 14.86
N GLY A 171 -14.42 -3.56 14.50
CA GLY A 171 -15.82 -3.90 14.68
C GLY A 171 -16.45 -3.49 16.01
N ASP A 172 -17.71 -3.88 16.18
CA ASP A 172 -18.54 -3.65 17.36
C ASP A 172 -19.51 -4.84 17.61
N PRO A 173 -19.22 -5.74 18.57
CA PRO A 173 -18.03 -5.74 19.41
C PRO A 173 -16.78 -6.20 18.63
N PRO A 174 -15.58 -5.73 19.00
CA PRO A 174 -14.35 -6.25 18.44
C PRO A 174 -13.98 -7.61 19.03
N HIS A 175 -13.05 -8.32 18.38
CA HIS A 175 -12.53 -9.59 18.92
C HIS A 175 -11.77 -9.35 20.23
N GLU A 176 -10.94 -8.31 20.25
CA GLU A 176 -10.25 -7.77 21.41
C GLU A 176 -10.69 -6.34 21.68
N TYR A 177 -11.00 -6.02 22.94
CA TYR A 177 -11.43 -4.68 23.32
C TYR A 177 -10.36 -3.96 24.14
N ASP A 178 -9.91 -2.82 23.62
CA ASP A 178 -9.12 -1.85 24.35
C ASP A 178 -9.62 -0.44 24.03
N ALA A 179 -10.01 0.30 25.07
CA ALA A 179 -10.64 1.61 24.94
C ALA A 179 -9.71 2.69 24.34
N TRP A 180 -8.39 2.47 24.37
CA TRP A 180 -7.41 3.35 23.76
C TRP A 180 -7.06 2.90 22.34
N ILE A 181 -6.98 1.60 22.06
CA ILE A 181 -6.54 1.09 20.76
C ILE A 181 -7.68 1.06 19.75
N GLN A 182 -8.88 0.59 20.11
CA GLN A 182 -9.99 0.40 19.17
C GLN A 182 -10.30 1.66 18.35
N PRO A 183 -10.47 2.87 18.94
CA PRO A 183 -10.77 4.07 18.16
C PRO A 183 -9.64 4.52 17.21
N ARG A 184 -8.44 3.96 17.36
CA ARG A 184 -7.29 4.20 16.45
C ARG A 184 -7.21 3.19 15.33
N GLN A 185 -7.97 2.10 15.40
CA GLN A 185 -7.98 1.02 14.41
C GLN A 185 -9.30 0.96 13.65
N TRP A 186 -10.41 1.34 14.29
CA TRP A 186 -11.76 1.25 13.77
C TRP A 186 -12.52 2.57 13.90
N ASP A 187 -13.15 3.01 12.81
CA ASP A 187 -14.05 4.16 12.83
C ASP A 187 -15.50 3.67 12.96
N MET A 188 -16.09 3.93 14.13
CA MET A 188 -17.47 3.55 14.45
C MET A 188 -18.52 4.23 13.56
N ALA A 189 -18.22 5.41 12.98
CA ALA A 189 -19.18 6.12 12.15
C ALA A 189 -19.25 5.55 10.74
N THR A 190 -18.10 5.18 10.18
CA THR A 190 -17.99 4.64 8.82
C THR A 190 -18.03 3.12 8.78
N GLN A 191 -17.81 2.44 9.91
CA GLN A 191 -17.65 0.98 10.00
C GLN A 191 -16.51 0.49 9.09
N LEU A 192 -15.39 1.21 9.11
CA LEU A 192 -14.21 0.93 8.30
C LEU A 192 -12.92 1.00 9.13
N PRO A 193 -11.87 0.28 8.71
CA PRO A 193 -10.58 0.35 9.36
C PRO A 193 -9.92 1.70 9.09
N VAL A 194 -9.26 2.25 10.12
CA VAL A 194 -8.59 3.57 10.06
C VAL A 194 -7.18 3.46 9.46
N LYS A 195 -6.59 2.26 9.45
CA LYS A 195 -5.16 2.05 9.14
C LYS A 195 -4.89 1.34 7.84
N VAL A 196 -5.83 0.54 7.35
CA VAL A 196 -5.72 -0.13 6.05
C VAL A 196 -6.29 0.79 5.00
N LEU A 197 -5.53 0.99 3.92
CA LEU A 197 -6.04 1.72 2.77
C LEU A 197 -6.91 0.78 1.96
N ILE A 198 -8.19 1.14 1.83
CA ILE A 198 -9.19 0.31 1.16
C ILE A 198 -9.38 0.67 -0.34
N GLU A 199 -8.88 1.83 -0.78
CA GLU A 199 -9.08 2.34 -2.15
C GLU A 199 -7.84 3.01 -2.77
N ARG A 200 -6.70 2.31 -2.93
CA ARG A 200 -5.53 2.91 -3.63
C ARG A 200 -5.66 2.86 -5.16
N HIS A 201 -6.19 1.75 -5.69
CA HIS A 201 -6.10 1.44 -7.12
C HIS A 201 -7.48 1.37 -7.79
N THR A 202 -8.25 2.47 -7.71
CA THR A 202 -9.62 2.60 -8.27
C THR A 202 -10.59 1.58 -7.67
N THR A 203 -10.93 1.79 -6.39
CA THR A 203 -11.90 1.05 -5.54
C THR A 203 -11.44 -0.26 -4.90
N THR A 204 -10.15 -0.55 -4.91
CA THR A 204 -9.62 -1.79 -4.31
C THR A 204 -8.26 -1.56 -3.66
N ALA A 205 -7.87 -2.48 -2.79
CA ALA A 205 -6.55 -2.54 -2.16
C ALA A 205 -5.81 -3.82 -2.55
N ASN A 206 -4.48 -3.75 -2.51
CA ASN A 206 -3.64 -4.93 -2.68
C ASN A 206 -3.42 -5.61 -1.34
N TYR A 207 -3.61 -6.93 -1.33
CA TYR A 207 -3.42 -7.79 -0.17
C TYR A 207 -2.36 -8.84 -0.46
N VAL A 208 -1.60 -9.17 0.58
CA VAL A 208 -0.71 -10.32 0.62
C VAL A 208 -1.40 -11.39 1.45
N PHE A 209 -1.44 -12.60 0.93
CA PHE A 209 -2.03 -13.76 1.59
C PHE A 209 -0.95 -14.64 2.22
N ALA A 210 -1.35 -15.43 3.20
CA ALA A 210 -0.47 -16.27 3.99
C ALA A 210 0.17 -17.45 3.23
N ASP A 211 -0.38 -17.84 2.07
CA ASP A 211 0.25 -18.79 1.14
C ASP A 211 1.27 -18.13 0.18
N GLY A 212 1.52 -16.83 0.34
CA GLY A 212 2.50 -16.07 -0.41
C GLY A 212 1.96 -15.40 -1.67
N HIS A 213 0.70 -15.62 -2.08
CA HIS A 213 0.16 -14.90 -3.23
C HIS A 213 -0.25 -13.46 -2.88
N ALA A 214 -0.36 -12.62 -3.91
CA ALA A 214 -0.88 -11.27 -3.78
C ALA A 214 -2.06 -11.10 -4.74
N ALA A 215 -3.13 -10.47 -4.25
CA ALA A 215 -4.32 -10.20 -5.04
C ALA A 215 -4.97 -8.88 -4.63
N THR A 216 -5.77 -8.36 -5.53
CA THR A 216 -6.50 -7.10 -5.35
C THR A 216 -7.95 -7.42 -5.05
N HIS A 217 -8.47 -6.91 -3.93
CA HIS A 217 -9.86 -7.11 -3.53
C HIS A 217 -10.49 -5.79 -3.06
N PRO A 218 -11.82 -5.62 -3.20
CA PRO A 218 -12.59 -4.69 -2.38
C PRO A 218 -12.49 -5.10 -0.91
N PHE A 219 -12.62 -4.14 0.01
CA PHE A 219 -12.53 -4.43 1.46
C PHE A 219 -13.72 -5.27 1.95
N GLU A 220 -14.91 -5.04 1.39
CA GLU A 220 -16.13 -5.77 1.70
C GLU A 220 -16.06 -7.27 1.33
N ASP A 221 -15.13 -7.66 0.45
CA ASP A 221 -14.88 -9.07 0.11
C ASP A 221 -13.94 -9.76 1.11
N THR A 222 -13.30 -9.00 2.00
CA THR A 222 -12.31 -9.53 2.96
C THR A 222 -12.75 -9.43 4.41
N TRP A 223 -13.66 -8.50 4.73
CA TRP A 223 -14.17 -8.32 6.08
C TRP A 223 -15.60 -7.78 6.08
N HIS A 224 -16.45 -8.38 6.93
CA HIS A 224 -17.81 -7.93 7.18
C HIS A 224 -18.23 -8.27 8.61
N GLN A 225 -19.03 -7.39 9.21
CA GLN A 225 -19.65 -7.61 10.50
C GLN A 225 -20.98 -6.85 10.59
N ASP A 226 -22.02 -7.57 10.99
CA ASP A 226 -23.26 -6.95 11.46
C ASP A 226 -23.10 -6.38 12.88
N GLN A 227 -23.58 -5.16 13.11
CA GLN A 227 -23.44 -4.52 14.41
C GLN A 227 -24.03 -5.37 15.55
N GLY A 228 -23.24 -5.56 16.61
CA GLY A 228 -23.59 -6.37 17.76
C GLY A 228 -23.36 -7.88 17.57
N GLN A 229 -22.85 -8.31 16.42
CA GLN A 229 -22.46 -9.70 16.13
C GLN A 229 -20.95 -9.82 15.98
N LYS A 230 -20.45 -11.06 15.99
CA LYS A 230 -19.08 -11.33 15.53
C LYS A 230 -19.00 -11.15 14.01
N PRO A 231 -17.82 -10.85 13.44
CA PRO A 231 -17.66 -10.82 12.00
C PRO A 231 -18.06 -12.18 11.40
N ASP A 232 -18.88 -12.14 10.36
CA ASP A 232 -19.29 -13.29 9.56
C ASP A 232 -18.33 -13.55 8.39
N LEU A 233 -17.50 -12.56 8.07
CA LEU A 233 -16.38 -12.66 7.15
C LEU A 233 -15.16 -11.97 7.76
N ASP A 234 -14.07 -12.71 7.95
CA ASP A 234 -12.81 -12.18 8.45
C ASP A 234 -11.64 -12.92 7.81
N TRP A 235 -11.02 -12.32 6.80
CA TRP A 235 -9.79 -12.84 6.19
C TRP A 235 -8.53 -12.43 6.95
N TYR A 236 -8.65 -11.70 8.07
CA TYR A 236 -7.51 -11.21 8.83
C TYR A 236 -7.18 -12.10 10.02
N ASP A 237 -8.16 -12.76 10.65
CA ASP A 237 -7.90 -13.76 11.69
C ASP A 237 -7.31 -15.06 11.07
N PRO A 238 -6.10 -15.48 11.46
CA PRO A 238 -5.49 -16.69 10.92
C PRO A 238 -6.05 -18.02 11.47
N LEU A 239 -6.84 -18.00 12.56
CA LEU A 239 -7.26 -19.20 13.32
C LEU A 239 -8.77 -19.38 13.47
#